data_AF-A0A2E4WUC6-F1
#
_entry.id   AF-A0A2E4WUC6-F1
#
_cell.length_a   1.000
_cell.length_b   1.000
_cell.length_c   1.000
_cell.angle_alpha   90.00
_cell.angle_beta   90.00
_cell.angle_gamma   90.00
#
_symmetry.space_group_name_H-M   'P 1'
#
loop_
_entity.id
_entity.type
_entity.pdbx_description
1 polymer ?
#
loop_
_entity_poly.entity_id
_entity_poly.type
_entity_poly.pdbx_seq_one_letter_code
_entity_poly.pdbx_strand_id
1 'polypeptide(L)'
;MEIFLIIIFIIGIISAIFGVLLIFAPDLIIKVEEKANILYMTDTTFLKNRIPIGIVMLGISGFLSYTYSIVSINEITFLLIGIIAGIFGILLLVSPNTILVLERQANKIYMTDTFFYENRIAIGIALLLASGFMIKTYLSFS
;
A
#
# COMPACT_ATOMS: atom_id res chain seq x y z
N MET A 1 29.96 -6.57 7.53
CA MET A 1 29.43 -7.95 7.56
C MET A 1 28.52 -8.15 8.76
N GLU A 2 28.94 -7.72 9.96
CA GLU A 2 28.13 -7.82 11.19
C GLU A 2 26.76 -7.14 11.13
N ILE A 3 26.67 -5.91 10.60
CA ILE A 3 25.38 -5.19 10.48
C ILE A 3 24.37 -5.97 9.64
N PHE A 4 24.82 -6.61 8.56
CA PHE A 4 23.95 -7.41 7.69
C PHE A 4 23.44 -8.67 8.40
N LEU A 5 24.31 -9.34 9.17
CA LEU A 5 23.93 -10.50 9.99
C LEU A 5 22.94 -10.12 11.09
N ILE A 6 23.16 -9.00 11.79
CA ILE A 6 22.24 -8.46 12.80
C ILE A 6 20.87 -8.14 12.17
N ILE A 7 20.84 -7.56 10.97
CA ILE A 7 19.59 -7.31 10.24
C ILE A 7 18.85 -8.62 9.94
N ILE A 8 19.55 -9.65 9.44
CA ILE A 8 18.96 -10.98 9.19
C ILE A 8 18.40 -11.58 10.48
N PHE A 9 19.11 -11.44 11.60
CA PHE A 9 18.66 -11.94 12.89
C PHE A 9 17.40 -11.24 13.39
N ILE A 10 17.36 -9.91 13.31
CA ILE A 10 16.19 -9.11 13.68
C ILE A 10 14.98 -9.48 12.80
N ILE A 11 15.18 -9.60 11.48
CA ILE A 11 14.13 -10.04 10.55
C ILE A 11 13.66 -11.46 10.90
N GLY A 12 14.59 -12.35 11.24
CA GLY A 12 14.30 -13.72 11.68
C GLY A 12 13.43 -13.75 12.94
N ILE A 13 13.73 -12.93 13.96
CA ILE A 13 12.91 -12.82 15.17
C ILE A 13 11.52 -12.27 14.85
N ILE A 14 11.42 -11.20 14.06
CA ILE A 14 10.14 -10.60 13.67
C ILE A 14 9.29 -11.63 12.90
N SER A 15 9.91 -12.38 11.99
CA SER A 15 9.25 -13.45 11.23
C SER A 15 8.80 -14.61 12.12
N ALA A 16 9.56 -14.99 13.15
CA ALA A 16 9.12 -16.00 14.13
C ALA A 16 7.87 -15.53 14.88
N ILE A 17 7.91 -14.30 15.39
CA ILE A 17 6.79 -13.70 16.12
C ILE A 17 5.54 -13.68 15.24
N PHE A 18 5.66 -13.19 14.00
CA PHE A 18 4.56 -13.19 13.04
C PHE A 18 4.04 -14.60 12.72
N GLY A 19 4.93 -15.58 12.49
CA GLY A 19 4.54 -16.97 12.19
C GLY A 19 3.77 -17.64 13.34
N VAL A 20 4.20 -17.40 14.58
CA VAL A 20 3.48 -17.88 15.79
C VAL A 20 2.12 -17.19 15.91
N LEU A 21 2.07 -15.86 15.76
CA LEU A 21 0.82 -15.10 15.81
C LEU A 21 -0.17 -15.56 14.73
N LEU A 22 0.29 -15.88 13.53
CA LEU A 22 -0.56 -16.36 12.43
C LEU A 22 -1.22 -17.70 12.71
N ILE A 23 -0.52 -18.60 13.41
CA ILE A 23 -1.03 -19.94 13.74
C ILE A 23 -1.98 -19.89 14.94
N PHE A 24 -1.59 -19.19 16.01
CA PHE A 24 -2.28 -19.26 17.30
C PHE A 24 -3.25 -18.11 17.57
N ALA A 25 -3.02 -16.94 16.98
CA ALA A 25 -3.83 -15.74 17.21
C ALA A 25 -4.06 -14.95 15.91
N PRO A 26 -4.64 -15.58 14.86
CA PRO A 26 -4.87 -14.92 13.57
C PRO A 26 -5.76 -13.68 13.73
N ASP A 27 -6.68 -13.69 14.70
CA ASP A 27 -7.58 -12.56 14.98
C ASP A 27 -6.85 -11.29 15.43
N LEU A 28 -5.66 -11.41 16.04
CA LEU A 28 -4.85 -10.26 16.43
C LEU A 28 -4.19 -9.59 15.22
N ILE A 29 -3.68 -10.40 14.29
CA ILE A 29 -3.12 -9.90 13.02
C ILE A 29 -4.21 -9.19 12.24
N ILE A 30 -5.40 -9.79 12.17
CA ILE A 30 -6.50 -9.24 11.39
C ILE A 30 -7.05 -7.97 12.02
N LYS A 31 -7.12 -7.86 13.36
CA LYS A 31 -7.48 -6.59 13.99
C LYS A 31 -6.48 -5.48 13.71
N VAL A 32 -5.20 -5.81 13.59
CA VAL A 32 -4.14 -4.85 13.22
C VAL A 32 -4.26 -4.48 11.74
N GLU A 33 -4.50 -5.45 10.86
CA GLU A 33 -4.73 -5.23 9.42
C GLU A 33 -6.02 -4.45 9.19
N GLU A 34 -7.13 -4.78 9.85
CA GLU A 34 -8.40 -4.07 9.79
C GLU A 34 -8.26 -2.64 10.30
N LYS A 35 -7.51 -2.42 11.39
CA LYS A 35 -7.24 -1.06 11.89
C LYS A 35 -6.35 -0.26 10.94
N ALA A 36 -5.40 -0.90 10.25
CA ALA A 36 -4.64 -0.28 9.17
C ALA A 36 -5.52 -0.01 7.94
N ASN A 37 -6.42 -0.93 7.58
CA ASN A 37 -7.36 -0.81 6.47
C ASN A 37 -8.40 0.29 6.73
N ILE A 38 -8.83 0.48 7.98
CA ILE A 38 -9.65 1.62 8.43
C ILE A 38 -8.85 2.94 8.30
N LEU A 39 -7.53 2.94 8.52
CA LEU A 39 -6.68 4.11 8.26
C LEU A 39 -6.59 4.42 6.76
N TYR A 40 -6.77 3.43 5.89
CA TYR A 40 -6.93 3.56 4.44
C TYR A 40 -8.38 3.84 4.00
N MET A 41 -9.35 4.00 4.93
CA MET A 41 -10.63 4.62 4.62
C MET A 41 -10.46 6.14 4.41
N THR A 42 -9.69 6.49 3.38
CA THR A 42 -9.69 7.80 2.76
C THR A 42 -11.09 8.16 2.25
N ASP A 43 -11.99 7.18 2.10
CA ASP A 43 -13.41 7.30 1.73
C ASP A 43 -14.11 8.51 2.38
N THR A 44 -14.07 8.68 3.70
CA THR A 44 -14.91 9.70 4.36
C THR A 44 -14.36 11.13 4.26
N THR A 45 -13.04 11.28 4.32
CA THR A 45 -12.40 12.60 4.30
C THR A 45 -12.20 13.10 2.87
N PHE A 46 -11.85 12.20 1.94
CA PHE A 46 -11.65 12.51 0.53
C PHE A 46 -12.98 12.87 -0.16
N LEU A 47 -14.07 12.15 0.11
CA LEU A 47 -15.39 12.49 -0.43
C LEU A 47 -15.96 13.78 0.14
N LYS A 48 -15.71 14.05 1.43
CA LYS A 48 -16.16 15.27 2.10
C LYS A 48 -15.49 16.50 1.50
N ASN A 49 -14.22 16.38 1.11
CA ASN A 49 -13.45 17.46 0.48
C ASN A 49 -13.29 17.28 -1.04
N ARG A 50 -14.16 16.51 -1.71
CA ARG A 50 -14.01 16.19 -3.15
C ARG A 50 -13.97 17.40 -4.07
N ILE A 51 -14.75 18.45 -3.74
CA ILE A 51 -14.87 19.66 -4.55
C ILE A 51 -13.57 20.48 -4.50
N PRO A 52 -13.04 20.87 -3.31
CA PRO A 52 -11.77 21.59 -3.27
C PRO A 52 -10.62 20.76 -3.83
N ILE A 53 -10.58 19.44 -3.60
CA ILE A 53 -9.53 18.56 -4.15
C ILE A 53 -9.61 18.49 -5.68
N GLY A 54 -10.82 18.32 -6.24
CA GLY A 54 -11.02 18.29 -7.69
C GLY A 54 -10.62 19.59 -8.38
N ILE A 55 -10.98 20.74 -7.79
CA ILE A 55 -10.58 22.07 -8.32
C ILE A 55 -9.06 22.25 -8.29
N VAL A 56 -8.40 21.84 -7.21
CA VAL A 56 -6.94 21.90 -7.09
C VAL A 56 -6.28 21.00 -8.15
N MET A 57 -6.78 19.79 -8.37
CA MET A 57 -6.28 18.89 -9.42
C MET A 57 -6.45 19.47 -10.82
N LEU A 58 -7.57 20.14 -11.11
CA LEU A 58 -7.74 20.85 -12.38
C LEU A 58 -6.77 22.01 -12.53
N GLY A 59 -6.50 22.74 -11.45
CA GLY A 59 -5.47 23.79 -11.42
C GLY A 59 -4.07 23.24 -11.73
N ILE A 60 -3.71 22.11 -11.13
CA ILE A 60 -2.43 21.40 -11.39
C ILE A 60 -2.37 20.92 -12.84
N SER A 61 -3.45 20.35 -13.38
CA SER A 61 -3.53 19.94 -14.79
C SER A 61 -3.26 21.10 -15.74
N GLY A 62 -3.88 22.26 -15.49
CA GLY A 62 -3.68 23.47 -16.29
C GLY A 62 -2.25 23.99 -16.18
N PHE A 63 -1.71 24.06 -14.97
CA PHE A 63 -0.35 24.52 -14.70
C PHE A 63 0.72 23.64 -15.36
N LEU A 64 0.60 22.31 -15.25
CA LEU A 64 1.55 21.37 -15.84
C LEU A 64 1.48 21.36 -17.37
N SER A 65 0.27 21.47 -17.94
CA SER A 65 0.11 21.57 -19.40
C SER A 65 0.69 22.88 -19.95
N TYR A 66 0.52 23.99 -19.20
CA TYR A 66 1.12 25.28 -19.51
C TYR A 66 2.65 25.23 -19.43
N THR A 67 3.19 24.60 -18.38
CA THR A 67 4.64 24.44 -18.18
C THR A 67 5.26 23.60 -19.31
N TYR A 68 4.60 22.51 -19.71
CA TYR A 68 5.00 21.71 -20.87
C TYR A 68 5.05 22.53 -22.17
N SER A 69 4.15 23.52 -22.33
CA SER A 69 4.04 24.28 -23.58
C SER A 69 5.06 25.42 -23.70
N ILE A 70 5.68 25.81 -22.58
CA ILE A 70 6.54 27.02 -22.50
C ILE A 70 7.98 26.68 -22.15
N VAL A 71 8.20 25.66 -21.33
CA VAL A 71 9.55 25.22 -20.98
C VAL A 71 10.07 24.33 -22.11
N SER A 72 11.22 24.68 -22.67
CA SER A 72 11.91 23.96 -23.76
C SER A 72 12.36 22.53 -23.41
N ILE A 73 12.13 22.12 -22.17
CA ILE A 73 12.20 20.74 -21.72
C ILE A 73 10.80 20.17 -21.93
N ASN A 74 10.53 19.70 -23.16
CA ASN A 74 9.31 18.97 -23.54
C ASN A 74 9.30 17.58 -22.88
N GLU A 75 9.34 17.57 -21.56
CA GLU A 75 9.27 16.38 -20.75
C GLU A 75 7.84 15.86 -20.84
N ILE A 76 7.67 14.82 -21.65
CA ILE A 76 6.40 14.10 -21.86
C ILE A 76 5.80 13.68 -20.50
N THR A 77 6.64 13.49 -19.48
CA THR A 77 6.25 13.26 -18.09
C THR A 77 5.32 14.34 -17.54
N PHE A 78 5.56 15.63 -17.78
CA PHE A 78 4.68 16.72 -17.31
C PHE A 78 3.33 16.70 -18.00
N LEU A 79 3.30 16.45 -19.32
CA LEU A 79 2.04 16.33 -20.07
C LEU A 79 1.22 15.13 -19.57
N LEU A 80 1.88 14.00 -19.35
CA LEU A 80 1.24 12.76 -18.92
C LEU A 80 0.67 12.89 -17.50
N ILE A 81 1.44 13.48 -16.57
CA ILE A 81 0.95 13.79 -15.22
C ILE A 81 -0.19 14.82 -15.27
N GLY A 82 -0.09 15.84 -16.13
CA GLY A 82 -1.13 16.84 -16.33
C GLY A 82 -2.44 16.23 -16.81
N ILE A 83 -2.41 15.37 -17.83
CA ILE A 83 -3.58 14.65 -18.34
C ILE A 83 -4.20 13.76 -17.26
N ILE A 84 -3.39 13.00 -16.52
CA ILE A 84 -3.88 12.15 -15.43
C ILE A 84 -4.55 13.01 -14.36
N ALA A 85 -3.93 14.11 -13.93
CA ALA A 85 -4.49 15.03 -12.94
C ALA A 85 -5.81 15.66 -13.42
N GLY A 86 -5.91 16.01 -14.72
CA GLY A 86 -7.13 16.53 -15.32
C GLY A 86 -8.27 15.51 -15.32
N ILE A 87 -7.98 14.28 -15.75
CA ILE A 87 -8.95 13.17 -15.75
C ILE A 87 -9.45 12.92 -14.33
N PHE A 88 -8.54 12.78 -13.35
CA PHE A 88 -8.90 12.57 -11.94
C PHE A 88 -9.68 13.76 -11.35
N GLY A 89 -9.32 14.99 -11.67
CA GLY A 89 -10.03 16.20 -11.23
C GLY A 89 -11.47 16.27 -11.75
N ILE A 90 -11.69 15.91 -13.02
CA ILE A 90 -13.03 15.83 -13.62
C ILE A 90 -13.84 14.70 -12.98
N LEU A 91 -13.27 13.51 -12.83
CA LEU A 91 -13.92 12.36 -12.20
C LEU A 91 -14.33 12.66 -10.75
N LEU A 92 -13.50 13.38 -9.99
CA LEU A 92 -13.80 13.82 -8.62
C LEU A 92 -15.03 14.75 -8.54
N LEU A 93 -15.20 15.62 -9.54
CA LEU A 93 -16.29 16.61 -9.58
C LEU A 93 -17.59 16.02 -10.15
N VAL A 94 -17.49 15.20 -11.19
CA VAL A 94 -18.65 14.70 -11.95
C VAL A 94 -19.16 13.37 -11.41
N SER A 95 -18.25 12.43 -11.13
CA SER A 95 -18.63 11.05 -10.79
C SER A 95 -17.70 10.46 -9.71
N PRO A 96 -17.72 11.02 -8.49
CA PRO A 96 -16.85 10.56 -7.40
C PRO A 96 -17.10 9.10 -7.02
N ASN A 97 -18.34 8.62 -7.21
CA ASN A 97 -18.70 7.23 -6.96
C ASN A 97 -17.91 6.24 -7.84
N THR A 98 -17.49 6.65 -9.04
CA THR A 98 -16.66 5.82 -9.92
C THR A 98 -15.27 5.61 -9.34
N ILE A 99 -14.69 6.66 -8.76
CA ILE A 99 -13.40 6.59 -8.04
C ILE A 99 -13.53 5.66 -6.84
N LEU A 100 -14.62 5.79 -6.07
CA LEU A 100 -14.86 4.90 -4.93
C LEU A 100 -15.04 3.43 -5.33
N VAL A 101 -15.70 3.16 -6.47
CA VAL A 101 -15.86 1.78 -6.96
C VAL A 101 -14.50 1.22 -7.37
N LEU A 102 -13.65 2.01 -8.03
CA LEU A 102 -12.27 1.62 -8.37
C LEU A 102 -11.42 1.39 -7.13
N GLU A 103 -11.51 2.28 -6.14
CA GLU A 103 -10.81 2.16 -4.85
C GLU A 103 -11.29 0.92 -4.08
N ARG A 104 -12.60 0.69 -4.01
CA ARG A 104 -13.18 -0.50 -3.35
C ARG A 104 -12.87 -1.80 -4.08
N GLN A 105 -12.82 -1.78 -5.41
CA GLN A 105 -12.45 -2.94 -6.20
C GLN A 105 -10.97 -3.27 -6.02
N ALA A 106 -10.10 -2.25 -5.98
CA ALA A 106 -8.69 -2.41 -5.61
C ALA A 106 -8.56 -2.91 -4.16
N ASN A 107 -9.34 -2.37 -3.23
CA ASN A 107 -9.31 -2.78 -1.82
C ASN A 107 -9.83 -4.21 -1.63
N LYS A 108 -10.82 -4.65 -2.43
CA LYS A 108 -11.31 -6.04 -2.45
C LYS A 108 -10.29 -7.02 -3.01
N ILE A 109 -9.46 -6.59 -3.96
CA ILE A 109 -8.32 -7.38 -4.46
C ILE A 109 -7.21 -7.47 -3.39
N TYR A 110 -7.06 -6.42 -2.58
CA TYR A 110 -6.18 -6.37 -1.40
C TYR A 110 -6.78 -6.99 -0.14
N MET A 111 -7.93 -7.68 -0.24
CA MET A 111 -8.49 -8.45 0.88
C MET A 111 -7.63 -9.70 1.09
N THR A 112 -6.41 -9.48 1.58
CA THR A 112 -5.47 -10.48 2.08
C THR A 112 -6.11 -11.31 3.19
N ASP A 113 -7.09 -10.77 3.90
CA ASP A 113 -7.78 -11.40 5.02
C ASP A 113 -8.28 -12.81 4.70
N THR A 114 -8.95 -13.04 3.56
CA THR A 114 -9.49 -14.37 3.22
C THR A 114 -8.39 -15.37 2.87
N PHE A 115 -7.42 -14.94 2.07
CA PHE A 115 -6.28 -15.78 1.69
C PHE A 115 -5.40 -16.15 2.88
N PHE A 116 -5.13 -15.19 3.77
CA PHE A 116 -4.35 -15.39 4.98
C PHE A 116 -5.10 -16.27 5.98
N TYR A 117 -6.43 -16.14 6.13
CA TYR A 117 -7.20 -16.99 7.03
C TYR A 117 -7.26 -18.45 6.58
N GLU A 118 -7.45 -18.66 5.27
CA GLU A 118 -7.59 -19.97 4.65
C GLU A 118 -6.26 -20.74 4.65
N ASN A 119 -5.15 -20.04 4.40
CA ASN A 119 -3.81 -20.61 4.35
C ASN A 119 -2.97 -20.31 5.60
N ARG A 120 -3.58 -19.86 6.71
CA ARG A 120 -2.86 -19.38 7.91
C ARG A 120 -1.81 -20.34 8.44
N ILE A 121 -2.13 -21.64 8.43
CA ILE A 121 -1.24 -22.69 8.92
C ILE A 121 -0.06 -22.87 7.96
N ALA A 122 -0.31 -22.91 6.65
CA ALA A 122 0.74 -23.07 5.64
C ALA A 122 1.70 -21.87 5.63
N ILE A 123 1.16 -20.65 5.65
CA ILE A 123 1.94 -19.40 5.69
C ILE A 123 2.71 -19.29 7.01
N GLY A 124 2.07 -19.59 8.14
CA GLY A 124 2.71 -19.56 9.45
C GLY A 124 3.88 -20.57 9.54
N ILE A 125 3.69 -21.80 9.07
CA ILE A 125 4.76 -22.81 9.02
C ILE A 125 5.89 -22.35 8.09
N ALA A 126 5.58 -21.81 6.92
CA ALA A 126 6.58 -21.29 5.99
C ALA A 126 7.40 -20.15 6.63
N LEU A 127 6.76 -19.23 7.35
CA LEU A 127 7.45 -18.17 8.10
C LEU A 127 8.35 -18.74 9.20
N LEU A 128 7.88 -19.73 9.96
CA LEU A 128 8.67 -20.36 11.01
C LEU A 128 9.90 -21.09 10.46
N LEU A 129 9.76 -21.79 9.33
CA LEU A 129 10.87 -22.42 8.64
C LEU A 129 11.87 -21.38 8.11
N ALA A 130 11.38 -20.31 7.49
CA ALA A 130 12.22 -19.20 7.01
C ALA A 130 12.96 -18.52 8.17
N SER A 131 12.29 -18.27 9.28
CA SER A 131 12.88 -17.71 10.49
C SER A 131 13.96 -18.63 11.07
N GLY A 132 13.68 -19.93 11.20
CA GLY A 132 14.65 -20.91 11.66
C GLY A 132 15.90 -20.95 10.77
N PHE A 133 15.72 -20.83 9.45
CA PHE A 133 16.84 -20.72 8.50
C PHE A 133 17.65 -19.42 8.69
N MET A 134 16.98 -18.27 8.87
CA MET A 134 17.64 -16.98 9.09
C MET A 134 18.42 -16.94 10.40
N ILE A 135 17.84 -17.45 11.49
CA ILE A 135 18.51 -17.53 12.81
C ILE A 135 19.69 -18.50 12.74
N LYS A 136 19.53 -19.66 12.09
CA LYS A 136 20.63 -20.61 11.88
C LYS A 136 21.76 -19.98 11.06
N THR A 137 21.42 -19.18 10.05
CA THR A 137 22.40 -18.46 9.22
C THR A 137 23.15 -17.44 10.07
N TYR A 138 22.45 -16.66 10.89
CA TYR A 138 23.12 -15.77 11.84
C TYR A 138 24.07 -16.52 12.77
N LEU A 139 23.62 -17.60 13.42
CA LEU A 139 24.45 -18.38 14.35
C LEU A 139 25.64 -19.10 13.69
N SER A 140 25.56 -19.41 12.40
CA SER A 140 26.65 -20.10 11.68
C SER A 140 27.71 -19.14 11.14
N PHE A 141 27.37 -17.86 10.97
CA PHE A 141 28.24 -16.83 10.36
C PHE A 141 28.58 -15.66 11.30
N SER A 142 28.01 -15.65 12.51
CA SER A 142 28.41 -14.82 13.65
C SER A 142 29.52 -15.49 14.46
#